data_AF-A0A0U1HWG9-F1
#
_entry.id   AF-A0A0U1HWG9-F1
#
_cell.length_a   1.000
_cell.length_b   1.000
_cell.length_c   1.000
_cell.angle_alpha   90.00
_cell.angle_beta   90.00
_cell.angle_gamma   90.00
#
_symmetry.space_group_name_H-M   'P 1'
#
loop_
_entity.id
_entity.type
_entity.pdbx_description
1 polymer ?
#
loop_
_entity_poly.entity_id
_entity_poly.type
_entity_poly.pdbx_seq_one_letter_code
_entity_poly.pdbx_strand_id
1 'polypeptide(L)'
;MTQNYNHQHGGSTLVAIATLFVLGLFLLSALHRQLDNIQQITAEEQRHLRAFNQAASSLNWGIRQNWLFAMPWSEGAAWHCNHQQQYDLKACIKPASLTGFFILRGESQSYGLPLMLYQRVKLHDNKGHIGGYKLIKDAHGWLDFCPDKDAKFCTV
;
A
#
# COMPACT_ATOMS: atom_id res chain seq x y z
N MET A 1 -10.61 -77.61 -28.48
CA MET A 1 -11.39 -77.42 -27.23
C MET A 1 -10.47 -77.80 -26.09
N THR A 2 -10.06 -76.95 -25.14
CA THR A 2 -10.66 -75.73 -24.57
C THR A 2 -9.55 -74.86 -23.96
N GLN A 3 -9.50 -73.57 -24.31
CA GLN A 3 -8.85 -72.54 -23.50
C GLN A 3 -9.56 -72.46 -22.14
N ASN A 4 -8.83 -72.38 -21.03
CA ASN A 4 -9.42 -72.06 -19.74
C ASN A 4 -8.67 -70.90 -19.08
N TYR A 5 -9.31 -69.75 -19.16
CA TYR A 5 -8.93 -68.44 -18.62
C TYR A 5 -9.14 -68.48 -17.11
N ASN A 6 -8.09 -68.54 -16.31
CA ASN A 6 -8.23 -68.45 -14.86
C ASN A 6 -6.99 -67.81 -14.24
N HIS A 7 -6.87 -66.48 -14.33
CA HIS A 7 -5.97 -65.64 -13.52
C HIS A 7 -6.31 -64.12 -13.67
N GLN A 8 -7.60 -63.74 -13.71
CA GLN A 8 -7.98 -62.34 -14.02
C GLN A 8 -8.74 -61.55 -12.93
N HIS A 9 -8.99 -62.11 -11.75
CA HIS A 9 -9.75 -61.37 -10.72
C HIS A 9 -8.89 -60.52 -9.77
N GLY A 10 -7.61 -60.86 -9.54
CA GLY A 10 -6.71 -60.09 -8.66
C GLY A 10 -6.04 -58.88 -9.32
N GLY A 11 -5.81 -58.93 -10.64
CA GLY A 11 -5.23 -57.80 -11.38
C GLY A 11 -6.22 -56.64 -11.57
N SER A 12 -7.51 -56.96 -11.76
CA SER A 12 -8.55 -55.95 -12.00
C SER A 12 -8.83 -55.07 -10.78
N THR A 13 -8.74 -55.60 -9.56
CA THR A 13 -8.98 -54.84 -8.32
C THR A 13 -7.80 -53.94 -7.96
N LEU A 14 -6.56 -54.40 -8.19
CA LEU A 14 -5.36 -53.59 -8.02
C LEU A 14 -5.33 -52.40 -8.98
N VAL A 15 -5.72 -52.61 -10.25
CA VAL A 15 -5.84 -51.51 -11.22
C VAL A 15 -6.89 -50.50 -10.77
N ALA A 16 -8.06 -50.95 -10.29
CA ALA A 16 -9.09 -50.04 -9.78
C ALA A 16 -8.60 -49.20 -8.60
N ILE A 17 -7.94 -49.82 -7.62
CA ILE A 17 -7.37 -49.12 -6.45
C ILE A 17 -6.29 -48.12 -6.89
N ALA A 18 -5.38 -48.53 -7.79
CA ALA A 18 -4.35 -47.65 -8.34
C ALA A 18 -4.97 -46.45 -9.07
N THR A 19 -6.03 -46.67 -9.87
CA THR A 19 -6.74 -45.57 -10.54
C THR A 19 -7.39 -44.61 -9.55
N LEU A 20 -7.97 -45.11 -8.45
CA LEU A 20 -8.54 -44.26 -7.40
C LEU A 20 -7.46 -43.43 -6.70
N PHE A 21 -6.30 -44.02 -6.39
CA PHE A 21 -5.17 -43.27 -5.83
C PHE A 21 -4.67 -42.19 -6.78
N VAL A 22 -4.53 -42.51 -8.08
CA VAL A 22 -4.11 -41.55 -9.10
C VAL A 22 -5.11 -40.39 -9.22
N LEU A 23 -6.41 -40.67 -9.24
CA LEU A 23 -7.45 -39.63 -9.26
C LEU A 23 -7.41 -38.76 -8.00
N GLY A 24 -7.21 -39.38 -6.82
CA GLY A 24 -7.05 -38.66 -5.56
C GLY A 24 -5.82 -37.74 -5.55
N LEU A 25 -4.69 -38.19 -6.09
CA LEU A 25 -3.48 -37.38 -6.24
C LEU A 25 -3.68 -36.22 -7.22
N PHE A 26 -4.37 -36.45 -8.33
CA PHE A 26 -4.71 -35.37 -9.28
C PHE A 26 -5.61 -34.32 -8.64
N LEU A 27 -6.64 -34.73 -7.89
CA LEU A 27 -7.54 -33.81 -7.20
C LEU A 27 -6.80 -32.99 -6.13
N LEU A 28 -5.96 -33.65 -5.33
CA LEU A 28 -5.16 -32.98 -4.30
C LEU A 28 -4.17 -31.98 -4.92
N SER A 29 -3.51 -32.36 -6.02
CA SER A 29 -2.57 -31.49 -6.73
C SER A 29 -3.25 -30.27 -7.33
N ALA A 30 -4.46 -30.44 -7.89
CA ALA A 30 -5.27 -29.33 -8.41
C ALA A 30 -5.70 -28.37 -7.29
N LEU A 31 -6.12 -28.91 -6.14
CA LEU A 31 -6.52 -28.11 -4.97
C LEU A 31 -5.33 -27.33 -4.40
N HIS A 32 -4.16 -27.98 -4.29
CA HIS A 32 -2.94 -27.33 -3.81
C HIS A 32 -2.56 -26.14 -4.70
N ARG A 33 -2.59 -26.34 -6.03
CA ARG A 33 -2.27 -25.28 -6.99
C ARG A 33 -3.28 -24.13 -6.96
N GLN A 34 -4.56 -24.40 -6.69
CA GLN A 34 -5.56 -23.34 -6.49
C GLN A 34 -5.29 -22.53 -5.22
N LEU A 35 -4.94 -23.19 -4.12
CA LEU A 35 -4.65 -22.53 -2.86
C LEU A 35 -3.44 -21.59 -2.98
N ASP A 36 -2.35 -22.06 -3.60
CA ASP A 36 -1.13 -21.27 -3.79
C ASP A 36 -1.40 -20.00 -4.61
N ASN A 37 -2.19 -20.11 -5.69
CA ASN A 37 -2.59 -18.96 -6.50
C ASN A 37 -3.42 -17.95 -5.69
N ILE A 38 -4.35 -18.40 -4.85
CA ILE A 38 -5.17 -17.53 -4.00
C ILE A 38 -4.30 -16.81 -2.96
N GLN A 39 -3.33 -17.52 -2.37
CA GLN A 39 -2.39 -16.94 -1.42
C GLN A 39 -1.57 -15.81 -2.05
N GLN A 40 -1.07 -16.01 -3.27
CA GLN A 40 -0.29 -14.99 -3.98
C GLN A 40 -1.11 -13.73 -4.29
N ILE A 41 -2.32 -13.90 -4.85
CA ILE A 41 -3.21 -12.77 -5.15
C ILE A 41 -3.56 -11.99 -3.87
N THR A 42 -3.86 -12.71 -2.79
CA THR A 42 -4.21 -12.10 -1.50
C THR A 42 -3.02 -11.36 -0.88
N ALA A 43 -1.79 -11.86 -1.07
CA ALA A 43 -0.60 -11.23 -0.54
C ALA A 43 -0.29 -9.88 -1.20
N GLU A 44 -0.55 -9.73 -2.51
CA GLU A 44 -0.40 -8.45 -3.21
C GLU A 44 -1.44 -7.43 -2.74
N GLU A 45 -2.71 -7.82 -2.70
CA GLU A 45 -3.81 -6.99 -2.20
C GLU A 45 -3.52 -6.52 -0.76
N GLN A 46 -3.15 -7.45 0.12
CA GLN A 46 -2.81 -7.12 1.50
C GLN A 46 -1.62 -6.16 1.60
N ARG A 47 -0.59 -6.34 0.77
CA ARG A 47 0.55 -5.41 0.74
C ARG A 47 0.11 -4.01 0.30
N HIS A 48 -0.70 -3.92 -0.75
CA HIS A 48 -1.23 -2.64 -1.23
C HIS A 48 -2.09 -1.95 -0.15
N LEU A 49 -3.03 -2.67 0.47
CA LEU A 49 -3.88 -2.14 1.53
C LEU A 49 -3.09 -1.68 2.75
N ARG A 50 -2.03 -2.41 3.14
CA ARG A 50 -1.14 -1.98 4.23
C ARG A 50 -0.42 -0.69 3.87
N ALA A 51 0.15 -0.60 2.66
CA ALA A 51 0.82 0.61 2.19
C ALA A 51 -0.12 1.81 2.14
N PHE A 52 -1.33 1.63 1.60
CA PHE A 52 -2.36 2.67 1.56
C PHE A 52 -2.74 3.15 2.96
N ASN A 53 -3.02 2.23 3.88
CA ASN A 53 -3.38 2.58 5.26
C ASN A 53 -2.23 3.26 6.01
N GLN A 54 -0.99 2.88 5.75
CA GLN A 54 0.17 3.55 6.33
C GLN A 54 0.33 4.96 5.78
N ALA A 55 0.23 5.17 4.47
CA ALA A 55 0.26 6.50 3.87
C ALA A 55 -0.88 7.40 4.38
N ALA A 56 -2.09 6.85 4.53
CA ALA A 56 -3.24 7.57 5.08
C ALA A 56 -3.04 7.93 6.56
N SER A 57 -2.47 7.01 7.34
CA SER A 57 -2.10 7.25 8.73
C SER A 57 -1.02 8.33 8.85
N SER A 58 0.02 8.24 8.02
CA SER A 58 1.08 9.25 7.91
C SER A 58 0.52 10.63 7.58
N LEU A 59 -0.38 10.71 6.60
CA LEU A 59 -1.02 11.96 6.18
C LEU A 59 -1.84 12.55 7.33
N ASN A 60 -2.69 11.74 7.98
CA ASN A 60 -3.55 12.19 9.06
C ASN A 60 -2.77 12.55 10.35
N TRP A 61 -1.64 11.89 10.58
CA TRP A 61 -0.68 12.26 11.62
C TRP A 61 -0.01 13.61 11.29
N GLY A 62 0.44 13.79 10.05
CA GLY A 62 1.05 15.03 9.56
C GLY A 62 0.17 16.26 9.72
N ILE A 63 -1.15 16.11 9.52
CA ILE A 63 -2.13 17.20 9.70
C ILE A 63 -2.16 17.70 11.15
N ARG A 64 -1.90 16.81 12.11
CA ARG A 64 -1.94 17.11 13.55
C ARG A 64 -0.59 17.61 14.09
N GLN A 65 0.46 17.62 13.27
CA GLN A 65 1.77 18.09 13.68
C GLN A 65 1.80 19.61 13.82
N ASN A 66 2.68 20.08 14.70
CA ASN A 66 3.11 21.47 14.75
C ASN A 66 4.37 21.61 13.89
N TRP A 67 4.25 22.26 12.73
CA TRP A 67 5.31 22.31 11.73
C TRP A 67 6.28 23.46 12.00
N LEU A 68 7.58 23.18 11.95
CA LEU A 68 8.65 24.13 12.31
C LEU A 68 9.53 24.39 11.08
N PHE A 69 9.12 25.33 10.24
CA PHE A 69 9.89 25.80 9.09
C PHE A 69 9.92 27.33 9.02
N ALA A 70 10.94 27.88 8.36
CA ALA A 70 11.06 29.32 8.15
C ALA A 70 10.25 29.78 6.93
N MET A 71 9.66 30.98 7.01
CA MET A 71 9.01 31.66 5.88
C MET A 71 9.73 33.00 5.60
N PRO A 72 9.75 33.50 4.34
CA PRO A 72 9.16 32.91 3.15
C PRO A 72 9.94 31.68 2.66
N TRP A 73 9.24 30.75 2.04
CA TRP A 73 9.89 29.58 1.46
C TRP A 73 10.65 29.96 0.19
N SER A 74 11.87 29.44 0.01
CA SER A 74 12.65 29.71 -1.20
C SER A 74 11.98 29.08 -2.43
N GLU A 75 12.09 29.71 -3.59
CA GLU A 75 11.68 29.06 -4.84
C GLU A 75 12.44 27.73 -5.01
N GLY A 76 11.71 26.67 -5.34
CA GLY A 76 12.29 25.31 -5.42
C GLY A 76 12.63 24.67 -4.07
N ALA A 77 12.10 25.17 -2.94
CA ALA A 77 12.34 24.61 -1.63
C ALA A 77 12.10 23.09 -1.58
N ALA A 78 13.02 22.40 -0.90
CA ALA A 78 12.90 20.98 -0.61
C ALA A 78 11.71 20.69 0.31
N TRP A 79 11.22 19.46 0.25
CA TRP A 79 10.21 18.95 1.17
C TRP A 79 10.70 19.06 2.62
N HIS A 80 9.88 19.63 3.49
CA HIS A 80 10.15 19.62 4.93
C HIS A 80 9.39 18.44 5.55
N CYS A 81 10.11 17.46 6.09
CA CYS A 81 9.55 16.18 6.52
C CYS A 81 9.71 15.94 8.01
N ASN A 82 8.66 15.38 8.61
CA ASN A 82 8.68 14.85 9.96
C ASN A 82 8.51 13.33 9.91
N HIS A 83 9.16 12.65 10.85
CA HIS A 83 9.12 11.20 10.99
C HIS A 83 8.75 10.79 12.42
N GLN A 84 7.81 9.87 12.57
CA GLN A 84 7.48 9.23 13.85
C GLN A 84 7.99 7.78 13.85
N GLN A 85 8.96 7.50 14.72
CA GLN A 85 9.62 6.19 14.77
C GLN A 85 8.71 5.03 15.21
N GLN A 86 7.79 5.26 16.16
CA GLN A 86 7.00 4.17 16.76
C GLN A 86 6.07 3.43 15.77
N TYR A 87 5.51 4.16 14.81
CA TYR A 87 4.59 3.62 13.81
C TYR A 87 5.09 3.81 12.37
N ASP A 88 6.36 4.22 12.24
CA ASP A 88 7.02 4.54 10.97
C ASP A 88 6.15 5.42 10.07
N LEU A 89 5.68 6.54 10.64
CA LEU A 89 4.85 7.51 9.93
C LEU A 89 5.74 8.62 9.40
N LYS A 90 5.61 8.91 8.11
CA LYS A 90 6.37 9.96 7.44
C LYS A 90 5.43 10.92 6.73
N ALA A 91 5.48 12.18 7.13
CA ALA A 91 4.74 13.23 6.48
C ALA A 91 5.69 14.34 6.04
N CYS A 92 5.44 14.93 4.87
CA CYS A 92 6.22 16.02 4.32
C CYS A 92 5.32 17.14 3.85
N ILE A 93 5.76 18.39 3.98
CA ILE A 93 5.05 19.58 3.51
C ILE A 93 5.89 20.34 2.48
N LYS A 94 5.24 20.98 1.50
CA LYS A 94 5.83 21.84 0.45
C LYS A 94 4.84 22.97 0.04
N PRO A 95 5.26 24.17 -0.47
CA PRO A 95 4.29 25.13 -0.98
C PRO A 95 3.54 24.51 -2.15
N ALA A 96 2.25 24.78 -2.27
CA ALA A 96 1.52 24.47 -3.49
C ALA A 96 1.79 25.54 -4.56
N SER A 97 1.48 25.21 -5.82
CA SER A 97 1.44 26.21 -6.89
C SER A 97 0.36 27.29 -6.66
N LEU A 98 -0.68 26.93 -5.90
CA LEU A 98 -1.75 27.83 -5.51
C LEU A 98 -1.33 28.66 -4.28
N THR A 99 -1.24 29.99 -4.45
CA THR A 99 -0.83 30.93 -3.42
C THR A 99 -1.62 30.76 -2.11
N GLY A 100 -0.90 30.72 -0.99
CA GLY A 100 -1.49 30.55 0.35
C GLY A 100 -1.87 29.12 0.71
N PHE A 101 -1.67 28.16 -0.20
CA PHE A 101 -1.85 26.74 0.06
C PHE A 101 -0.52 25.99 0.08
N PHE A 102 -0.57 24.85 0.75
CA PHE A 102 0.54 23.93 0.93
C PHE A 102 0.07 22.54 0.54
N ILE A 103 1.02 21.71 0.10
CA ILE A 103 0.80 20.29 -0.12
C ILE A 103 1.40 19.56 1.08
N LEU A 104 0.56 18.82 1.78
CA LEU A 104 0.98 17.81 2.73
C LEU A 104 0.96 16.45 2.05
N ARG A 105 2.03 15.68 2.20
CA ARG A 105 2.20 14.32 1.67
C ARG A 105 2.39 13.36 2.83
N GLY A 106 1.64 12.26 2.84
CA GLY A 106 1.87 11.11 3.72
C GLY A 106 2.44 9.96 2.90
N GLU A 107 3.49 9.31 3.42
CA GLU A 107 4.18 8.21 2.74
C GLU A 107 3.95 6.90 3.49
N SER A 108 3.84 5.81 2.73
CA SER A 108 3.97 4.46 3.26
C SER A 108 5.45 4.09 3.39
N GLN A 109 5.76 3.16 4.26
CA GLN A 109 7.03 2.45 4.21
C GLN A 109 6.95 1.44 3.05
N SER A 110 7.97 1.42 2.21
CA SER A 110 8.08 0.45 1.13
C SER A 110 9.54 0.21 0.81
N TYR A 111 9.89 -1.04 0.47
CA TYR A 111 11.21 -1.40 -0.06
C TYR A 111 11.39 -0.97 -1.53
N GLY A 112 10.33 -0.45 -2.17
CA GLY A 112 10.36 0.16 -3.50
C GLY A 112 9.86 1.61 -3.46
N LEU A 113 9.11 2.03 -4.48
CA LEU A 113 8.44 3.33 -4.45
C LEU A 113 7.38 3.33 -3.34
N PRO A 114 7.44 4.28 -2.39
CA PRO A 114 6.41 4.39 -1.36
C PRO A 114 5.10 4.86 -1.97
N LEU A 115 3.99 4.36 -1.44
CA LEU A 115 2.68 4.90 -1.78
C LEU A 115 2.57 6.28 -1.12
N MET A 116 2.17 7.28 -1.91
CA MET A 116 2.05 8.66 -1.46
C MET A 116 0.60 9.10 -1.55
N LEU A 117 0.08 9.67 -0.46
CA LEU A 117 -1.22 10.35 -0.46
C LEU A 117 -1.01 11.82 -0.15
N TYR A 118 -1.85 12.67 -0.72
CA TYR A 118 -1.72 14.11 -0.65
C TYR A 118 -2.95 14.75 -0.03
N GLN A 119 -2.72 15.85 0.68
CA GLN A 119 -3.75 16.73 1.20
C GLN A 119 -3.31 18.17 0.96
N ARG A 120 -4.14 18.94 0.26
CA ARG A 120 -3.99 20.39 0.22
C ARG A 120 -4.42 20.99 1.57
N VAL A 121 -3.58 21.87 2.10
CA VAL A 121 -3.78 22.49 3.41
C VAL A 121 -3.48 23.99 3.36
N LYS A 122 -3.99 24.71 4.34
CA LYS A 122 -3.61 26.10 4.65
C LYS A 122 -2.94 26.13 6.02
N LEU A 123 -2.14 27.17 6.26
CA LEU A 123 -1.67 27.47 7.61
C LEU A 123 -2.84 28.06 8.41
N HIS A 124 -2.98 27.61 9.65
CA HIS A 124 -3.90 28.21 10.61
C HIS A 124 -3.28 29.52 11.11
N ASP A 125 -4.07 30.61 11.16
CA ASP A 125 -3.57 31.96 11.53
C ASP A 125 -2.95 32.02 12.94
N ASN A 126 -3.35 31.11 13.83
CA ASN A 126 -2.73 30.93 15.14
C ASN A 126 -1.48 30.04 15.03
N LYS A 127 -0.29 30.63 15.22
CA LYS A 127 0.95 29.85 15.44
C LYS A 127 0.74 28.95 16.66
N GLY A 128 1.08 27.68 16.56
CA GLY A 128 1.00 26.75 17.69
C GLY A 128 1.74 27.29 18.91
N HIS A 129 1.39 26.81 20.11
CA HIS A 129 1.94 27.28 21.40
C HIS A 129 3.48 27.31 21.48
N ILE A 130 4.17 26.58 20.59
CA ILE A 130 5.64 26.45 20.51
C ILE A 130 6.20 27.15 19.25
N GLY A 131 5.48 28.14 18.69
CA GLY A 131 5.93 28.94 17.55
C GLY A 131 5.89 28.26 16.17
N GLY A 132 5.28 27.08 16.07
CA GLY A 132 5.12 26.37 14.79
C GLY A 132 3.79 26.67 14.09
N TYR A 133 3.59 26.08 12.92
CA TYR A 133 2.38 26.23 12.13
C TYR A 133 1.48 25.01 12.27
N LYS A 134 0.21 25.26 12.59
CA LYS A 134 -0.86 24.25 12.50
C LYS A 134 -1.47 24.28 11.11
N LEU A 135 -1.96 23.14 10.67
CA LEU A 135 -2.57 22.98 9.34
C LEU A 135 -4.09 22.88 9.44
N ILE A 136 -4.77 23.46 8.44
CA ILE A 136 -6.20 23.27 8.20
C ILE A 136 -6.35 22.56 6.87
N LYS A 137 -7.15 21.48 6.83
CA LYS A 137 -7.44 20.76 5.58
C LYS A 137 -8.29 21.63 4.66
N ASP A 138 -7.97 21.62 3.37
CA ASP A 138 -8.91 22.04 2.34
C ASP A 138 -9.94 20.94 2.11
N ALA A 139 -11.24 21.27 2.10
CA ALA A 139 -12.33 20.29 2.15
C ALA A 139 -12.33 19.29 0.97
N HIS A 140 -11.80 19.71 -0.18
CA HIS A 140 -11.65 18.88 -1.39
C HIS A 140 -10.18 18.72 -1.79
N GLY A 141 -9.27 18.83 -0.83
CA GLY A 141 -7.83 18.80 -1.06
C GLY A 141 -7.18 17.42 -1.00
N TRP A 142 -7.92 16.35 -0.68
CA TRP A 142 -7.39 14.99 -0.56
C TRP A 142 -7.29 14.33 -1.94
N LEU A 143 -6.11 13.78 -2.25
CA LEU A 143 -5.81 13.19 -3.56
C LEU A 143 -4.79 12.04 -3.40
N ASP A 144 -4.91 11.01 -4.24
CA ASP A 144 -3.95 9.91 -4.40
C ASP A 144 -2.87 10.20 -5.46
N PHE A 145 -2.96 11.37 -6.11
CA PHE A 145 -1.98 11.89 -7.05
C PHE A 145 -1.51 13.31 -6.65
N CYS A 146 -0.41 13.76 -7.25
CA CYS A 146 0.13 15.10 -7.04
C CYS A 146 -0.93 16.19 -7.33
N PRO A 147 -1.28 17.06 -6.36
CA PRO A 147 -2.33 18.07 -6.55
C PRO A 147 -2.02 19.16 -7.58
N ASP A 148 -0.74 19.32 -7.95
CA ASP A 148 -0.27 20.36 -8.85
C ASP A 148 0.04 19.77 -10.24
N LYS A 149 -0.34 20.49 -11.29
CA LYS A 149 -0.12 20.05 -12.69
C LYS A 149 1.36 19.96 -13.05
N ASP A 150 2.17 20.83 -12.45
CA ASP A 150 3.60 20.86 -12.69
C ASP A 150 4.30 19.94 -11.69
N ALA A 151 4.89 18.86 -12.20
CA ALA A 151 5.51 17.83 -11.40
C ALA A 151 6.59 18.39 -10.45
N LYS A 152 7.23 19.53 -10.76
CA LYS A 152 8.28 20.14 -9.91
C LYS A 152 7.81 20.47 -8.48
N PHE A 153 6.51 20.66 -8.28
CA PHE A 153 5.92 20.87 -6.95
C PHE A 153 5.85 19.57 -6.14
N CYS A 154 5.86 18.41 -6.81
CA CYS A 154 5.73 17.10 -6.17
C CYS A 154 6.95 16.19 -6.29
N THR A 155 7.91 16.49 -7.19
CA THR A 155 9.17 15.75 -7.29
C THR A 155 9.99 15.89 -6.02
N VAL A 156 10.78 14.84 -5.76
CA VAL A 156 11.72 14.71 -4.64
C VAL A 156 12.87 15.70 -4.82
#